data_AF-A0A955ZQL5-F1
#
_entry.id   AF-A0A955ZQL5-F1
#
_cell.length_a   1.000
_cell.length_b   1.000
_cell.length_c   1.000
_cell.angle_alpha   90.00
_cell.angle_beta   90.00
_cell.angle_gamma   90.00
#
_symmetry.space_group_name_H-M   'P 1'
#
loop_
_entity.id
_entity.type
_entity.pdbx_description
1 polymer ?
#
loop_
_entity_poly.entity_id
_entity_poly.type
_entity_poly.pdbx_seq_one_letter_code
_entity_poly.pdbx_strand_id
1 'polypeptide(L)'
;MKNQIFISALFVGLLFGLPQFVLASDNGQEQSSAWRMETQGWSIQDHMTAAKAKEGEVQSIESRVQDVEQRIAHFENKPHFDPKGFQRNALKHISSTLKDDSNLLNERIAWHYRQADQAKLTQ
;
A
#
# COMPACT_ATOMS: atom_id res chain seq x y z
N MET A 1 -0.61 -40.58 18.69
CA MET A 1 0.63 -39.86 18.98
C MET A 1 0.83 -38.81 17.89
N LYS A 2 0.64 -37.52 18.19
CA LYS A 2 0.89 -36.41 17.27
C LYS A 2 2.17 -35.71 17.76
N ASN A 3 3.27 -35.86 17.02
CA ASN A 3 4.52 -35.18 17.33
C ASN A 3 4.47 -33.74 16.83
N GLN A 4 4.56 -32.81 17.78
CA GLN A 4 4.97 -31.44 17.51
C GLN A 4 6.49 -31.40 17.40
N ILE A 5 7.01 -30.74 16.36
CA ILE A 5 8.39 -30.28 16.34
C ILE A 5 8.37 -28.78 16.05
N PHE A 6 8.72 -28.04 17.09
CA PHE A 6 9.12 -26.64 17.06
C PHE A 6 10.37 -26.49 16.18
N ILE A 7 10.33 -25.57 15.22
CA ILE A 7 11.55 -24.96 14.70
C ILE A 7 11.52 -23.49 15.08
N SER A 8 12.26 -23.21 16.15
CA SER A 8 12.68 -21.88 16.57
C SER A 8 13.59 -21.30 15.50
N ALA A 9 13.17 -20.20 14.87
CA ALA A 9 14.08 -19.33 14.13
C ALA A 9 14.24 -18.03 14.91
N LEU A 10 15.34 -17.99 15.66
CA LEU A 10 15.95 -16.81 16.24
C LEU A 10 16.35 -15.88 15.09
N PHE A 11 15.81 -14.66 15.01
CA PHE A 11 16.50 -13.58 14.30
C PHE A 11 16.55 -12.36 15.20
N VAL A 12 17.77 -12.14 15.69
CA VAL A 12 18.24 -10.99 16.43
C VAL A 12 18.01 -9.74 15.57
N GLY A 13 17.31 -8.77 16.13
CA GLY A 13 17.15 -7.45 15.51
C GLY A 13 18.45 -6.66 15.56
N LEU A 14 18.67 -5.83 14.54
CA LEU A 14 19.07 -4.42 14.71
C LEU A 14 19.03 -3.70 13.36
N LEU A 15 18.46 -2.49 13.38
CA LEU A 15 18.65 -1.42 12.40
C LEU A 15 18.15 -1.69 10.97
N PHE A 16 16.85 -1.56 10.73
CA PHE A 16 16.31 -0.81 9.58
C PHE A 16 14.79 -0.71 9.79
N GLY A 17 14.26 0.52 9.90
CA GLY A 17 12.83 0.77 10.01
C GLY A 17 12.11 0.46 8.70
N LEU A 18 11.89 -0.83 8.42
CA LEU A 18 10.99 -1.27 7.36
C LEU A 18 9.61 -1.54 7.99
N PRO A 19 8.56 -0.76 7.65
CA PRO A 19 7.20 -1.20 7.95
C PRO A 19 6.94 -2.52 7.21
N GLN A 20 6.29 -3.45 7.90
CA GLN A 20 6.03 -4.80 7.42
C GLN A 20 5.40 -4.78 6.02
N PHE A 21 6.07 -5.42 5.07
CA PHE A 21 5.62 -5.58 3.69
C PHE A 21 4.53 -6.66 3.70
N VAL A 22 3.26 -6.26 3.59
CA VAL A 22 2.15 -7.18 3.34
C VAL A 22 2.17 -7.49 1.84
N LEU A 23 2.53 -8.71 1.48
CA LEU A 23 2.32 -9.27 0.15
C LEU A 23 0.81 -9.44 -0.08
N ALA A 24 0.21 -8.63 -0.95
CA ALA A 24 -1.10 -8.90 -1.51
C ALA A 24 -1.15 -8.46 -2.97
N SER A 25 -0.69 -9.36 -3.85
CA SER A 25 -0.93 -9.28 -5.30
C SER A 25 -2.10 -10.21 -5.62
N ASP A 26 -3.09 -9.68 -6.35
CA ASP A 26 -4.24 -10.36 -7.00
C ASP A 26 -5.62 -10.35 -6.29
N ASN A 27 -6.11 -9.17 -5.80
CA ASN A 27 -7.39 -9.06 -5.07
C ASN A 27 -8.33 -7.91 -5.49
N GLY A 28 -8.20 -7.35 -6.69
CA GLY A 28 -8.93 -6.13 -7.09
C GLY A 28 -10.47 -6.22 -7.01
N GLN A 29 -11.07 -7.38 -7.32
CA GLN A 29 -12.53 -7.56 -7.23
C GLN A 29 -13.02 -7.90 -5.81
N GLU A 30 -12.28 -8.71 -5.06
CA GLU A 30 -12.65 -9.07 -3.69
C GLU A 30 -12.57 -7.88 -2.72
N GLN A 31 -11.58 -7.00 -2.88
CA GLN A 31 -11.41 -5.83 -2.01
C GLN A 31 -12.57 -4.83 -2.10
N SER A 32 -13.14 -4.62 -3.29
CA SER A 32 -14.29 -3.73 -3.47
C SER A 32 -15.54 -4.16 -2.70
N SER A 33 -15.70 -5.48 -2.50
CA SER A 33 -16.81 -6.06 -1.74
C SER A 33 -16.55 -5.99 -0.24
N ALA A 34 -15.28 -6.14 0.18
CA ALA A 34 -14.88 -6.04 1.59
C ALA A 34 -15.15 -4.65 2.18
N TRP A 35 -14.81 -3.57 1.45
CA TRP A 35 -15.00 -2.21 1.97
C TRP A 35 -16.48 -1.84 2.17
N ARG A 36 -17.39 -2.37 1.33
CA ARG A 36 -18.83 -2.08 1.45
C ARG A 36 -19.45 -2.66 2.73
N MET A 37 -18.98 -3.82 3.17
CA MET A 37 -19.49 -4.48 4.38
C MET A 37 -18.95 -3.80 5.64
N GLU A 38 -17.71 -3.29 5.60
CA GLU A 38 -17.06 -2.60 6.74
C GLU A 38 -17.78 -1.31 7.16
N THR A 39 -18.44 -0.64 6.23
CA THR A 39 -18.93 0.74 6.42
C THR A 39 -20.45 0.87 6.45
N GLN A 40 -21.18 -0.24 6.61
CA GLN A 40 -22.64 -0.19 6.63
C GLN A 40 -23.14 0.69 7.80
N GLY A 41 -23.93 1.71 7.50
CA GLY A 41 -24.49 2.64 8.50
C GLY A 41 -23.59 3.80 8.89
N TRP A 42 -22.46 4.01 8.20
CA TRP A 42 -21.61 5.17 8.40
C TRP A 42 -22.32 6.48 8.04
N SER A 43 -22.02 7.55 8.78
CA SER A 43 -22.50 8.89 8.49
C SER A 43 -21.68 9.55 7.38
N ILE A 44 -22.21 10.64 6.80
CA ILE A 44 -21.50 11.49 5.85
C ILE A 44 -20.14 11.92 6.43
N GLN A 45 -20.11 12.30 7.71
CA GLN A 45 -18.89 12.76 8.37
C GLN A 45 -17.85 11.64 8.52
N ASP A 46 -18.30 10.39 8.76
CA ASP A 46 -17.41 9.24 8.85
C ASP A 46 -16.74 8.96 7.50
N HIS A 47 -17.52 8.96 6.41
CA HIS A 47 -16.97 8.81 5.05
C HIS A 47 -15.96 9.92 4.71
N MET A 48 -16.27 11.17 5.03
CA MET A 48 -15.36 12.30 4.78
C MET A 48 -14.07 12.20 5.62
N THR A 49 -14.18 11.78 6.87
CA THR A 49 -13.02 11.61 7.76
C THR A 49 -12.12 10.47 7.27
N ALA A 50 -12.72 9.35 6.88
CA ALA A 50 -11.98 8.21 6.34
C ALA A 50 -11.31 8.50 4.99
N ALA A 51 -11.95 9.30 4.12
CA ALA A 51 -11.35 9.77 2.88
C ALA A 51 -10.10 10.60 3.15
N LYS A 52 -10.20 11.61 4.03
CA LYS A 52 -9.07 12.49 4.39
C LYS A 52 -7.90 11.73 5.03
N ALA A 53 -8.18 10.74 5.88
CA ALA A 53 -7.13 9.91 6.47
C ALA A 53 -6.33 9.19 5.37
N LYS A 54 -7.03 8.64 4.37
CA LYS A 54 -6.41 7.94 3.24
C LYS A 54 -5.68 8.87 2.29
N GLU A 55 -6.14 10.11 2.11
CA GLU A 55 -5.39 11.11 1.35
C GLU A 55 -4.00 11.36 1.95
N GLY A 56 -3.89 11.39 3.28
CA GLY A 56 -2.60 11.47 3.96
C GLY A 56 -1.72 10.24 3.72
N GLU A 57 -2.31 9.04 3.69
CA GLU A 57 -1.61 7.80 3.33
C GLU A 57 -1.10 7.82 1.89
N VAL A 58 -1.92 8.27 0.94
CA VAL A 58 -1.55 8.43 -0.49
C VAL A 58 -0.36 9.37 -0.62
N GLN A 59 -0.38 10.54 0.03
CA GLN A 59 0.74 11.49 -0.01
C GLN A 59 2.04 10.88 0.52
N SER A 60 1.96 10.07 1.57
CA SER A 60 3.11 9.34 2.12
C SER A 60 3.66 8.32 1.11
N ILE A 61 2.77 7.56 0.45
CA ILE A 61 3.17 6.59 -0.58
C ILE A 61 3.78 7.30 -1.80
N GLU A 62 3.20 8.39 -2.27
CA GLU A 62 3.74 9.17 -3.40
C GLU A 62 5.15 9.69 -3.13
N SER A 63 5.40 10.19 -1.91
CA SER A 63 6.75 10.59 -1.49
C SER A 63 7.74 9.42 -1.54
N ARG A 64 7.32 8.22 -1.10
CA ARG A 64 8.14 7.01 -1.18
C ARG A 64 8.38 6.55 -2.61
N VAL A 65 7.39 6.68 -3.49
CA VAL A 65 7.55 6.38 -4.92
C VAL A 65 8.64 7.28 -5.51
N GLN A 66 8.62 8.58 -5.21
CA GLN A 66 9.63 9.53 -5.68
C GLN A 66 11.05 9.17 -5.19
N ASP A 67 11.21 8.81 -3.91
CA ASP A 67 12.51 8.36 -3.37
C ASP A 67 13.03 7.11 -4.12
N VAL A 68 12.17 6.11 -4.31
CA VAL A 68 12.52 4.88 -5.01
C VAL A 68 12.88 5.16 -6.47
N GLU A 69 12.13 6.03 -7.15
CA GLU A 69 12.41 6.43 -8.54
C GLU A 69 13.74 7.16 -8.68
N GLN A 70 14.08 8.06 -7.74
CA GLN A 70 15.40 8.70 -7.72
C GLN A 70 16.54 7.69 -7.57
N ARG A 71 16.35 6.66 -6.74
CA ARG A 71 17.32 5.57 -6.56
C ARG A 71 17.43 4.68 -7.81
N ILE A 72 16.32 4.40 -8.48
CA ILE A 72 16.33 3.71 -9.79
C ILE A 72 17.16 4.52 -10.79
N ALA A 73 16.88 5.82 -10.91
CA ALA A 73 17.60 6.72 -11.81
C ALA A 73 19.11 6.77 -11.49
N HIS A 74 19.50 6.71 -10.22
CA HIS A 74 20.90 6.60 -9.82
C HIS A 74 21.59 5.37 -10.44
N PHE A 75 20.98 4.19 -10.35
CA PHE A 75 21.52 2.95 -10.92
C PHE A 75 21.40 2.86 -12.44
N GLU A 76 20.47 3.59 -13.05
CA GLU A 76 20.37 3.71 -14.51
C GLU A 76 21.50 4.59 -15.06
N ASN A 77 21.80 5.71 -14.40
CA ASN A 77 22.87 6.62 -14.78
C ASN A 77 24.27 6.05 -14.47
N LYS A 78 24.37 5.17 -13.46
CA LYS A 78 25.64 4.61 -13.00
C LYS A 78 25.59 3.08 -12.94
N PRO A 79 25.55 2.39 -14.08
CA PRO A 79 25.35 0.95 -14.14
C PRO A 79 26.47 0.14 -13.48
N HIS A 80 27.66 0.71 -13.29
CA HIS A 80 28.76 0.05 -12.59
C HIS A 80 28.53 -0.12 -11.07
N PHE A 81 27.61 0.65 -10.47
CA PHE A 81 27.18 0.43 -9.07
C PHE A 81 26.15 -0.70 -8.92
N ASP A 82 25.55 -1.14 -10.02
CA ASP A 82 24.69 -2.33 -10.06
C ASP A 82 24.85 -3.09 -11.40
N PRO A 83 26.01 -3.74 -11.63
CA PRO A 83 26.33 -4.33 -12.94
C PRO A 83 25.37 -5.44 -13.37
N LYS A 84 24.71 -6.09 -12.39
CA LYS A 84 23.75 -7.16 -12.62
C LYS A 84 22.30 -6.67 -12.62
N GLY A 85 22.06 -5.41 -12.26
CA GLY A 85 20.72 -4.83 -12.21
C GLY A 85 19.85 -5.36 -11.08
N PHE A 86 20.41 -6.04 -10.08
CA PHE A 86 19.63 -6.66 -9.01
C PHE A 86 18.94 -5.60 -8.15
N GLN A 87 19.66 -4.54 -7.78
CA GLN A 87 19.11 -3.46 -6.96
C GLN A 87 18.09 -2.65 -7.76
N ARG A 88 18.42 -2.31 -9.01
CA ARG A 88 17.52 -1.58 -9.90
C ARG A 88 16.22 -2.34 -10.15
N ASN A 89 16.29 -3.64 -10.41
CA ASN A 89 15.10 -4.45 -10.66
C ASN A 89 14.25 -4.60 -9.39
N ALA A 90 14.87 -4.83 -8.23
CA ALA A 90 14.15 -4.89 -6.95
C ALA A 90 13.43 -3.56 -6.66
N LEU A 91 14.10 -2.42 -6.88
CA LEU A 91 13.49 -1.11 -6.71
C LEU A 91 12.35 -0.85 -7.69
N LYS A 92 12.46 -1.30 -8.95
CA LYS A 92 11.37 -1.23 -9.93
C LYS A 92 10.13 -2.00 -9.47
N HIS A 93 10.31 -3.19 -8.92
CA HIS A 93 9.20 -3.95 -8.33
C HIS A 93 8.56 -3.21 -7.15
N ILE A 94 9.37 -2.68 -6.22
CA ILE A 94 8.87 -1.89 -5.08
C ILE A 94 8.09 -0.65 -5.58
N SER A 95 8.64 0.07 -6.55
CA SER A 95 7.97 1.24 -7.15
C SER A 95 6.61 0.86 -7.76
N SER A 96 6.54 -0.27 -8.47
CA SER A 96 5.27 -0.78 -9.02
C SER A 96 4.26 -1.07 -7.93
N THR A 97 4.65 -1.82 -6.89
CA THR A 97 3.74 -2.14 -5.77
C THR A 97 3.25 -0.89 -5.06
N LEU A 98 4.12 0.09 -4.80
CA LEU A 98 3.70 1.35 -4.18
C LEU A 98 2.71 2.13 -5.04
N LYS A 99 2.88 2.11 -6.37
CA LYS A 99 1.93 2.75 -7.29
C LYS A 99 0.57 2.03 -7.28
N ASP A 100 0.58 0.70 -7.25
CA ASP A 100 -0.64 -0.09 -7.16
C ASP A 100 -1.38 0.18 -5.84
N ASP A 101 -0.66 0.26 -4.70
CA ASP A 101 -1.21 0.61 -3.40
C ASP A 101 -1.81 2.03 -3.40
N SER A 102 -1.11 3.01 -4.00
CA SER A 102 -1.60 4.38 -4.14
C SER A 102 -2.90 4.43 -4.96
N ASN A 103 -2.94 3.71 -6.09
CA ASN A 103 -4.13 3.63 -6.93
C ASN A 103 -5.31 3.03 -6.17
N LEU A 104 -5.09 1.94 -5.41
CA LEU A 104 -6.12 1.31 -4.61
C LEU A 104 -6.69 2.27 -3.54
N LEU A 105 -5.81 3.02 -2.86
CA LEU A 105 -6.24 4.02 -1.88
C LEU A 105 -7.04 5.15 -2.55
N ASN A 106 -6.61 5.61 -3.72
CA ASN A 106 -7.33 6.62 -4.50
C ASN A 106 -8.73 6.14 -4.92
N GLU A 107 -8.86 4.88 -5.36
CA GLU A 107 -10.16 4.27 -5.64
C GLU A 107 -11.05 4.23 -4.39
N ARG A 108 -10.47 3.88 -3.24
CA ARG A 108 -11.18 3.83 -1.96
C ARG A 108 -11.61 5.23 -1.48
N ILE A 109 -10.76 6.25 -1.65
CA ILE A 109 -11.09 7.66 -1.38
C ILE A 109 -12.28 8.10 -2.24
N ALA A 110 -12.19 7.88 -3.56
CA ALA A 110 -13.27 8.20 -4.48
C ALA A 110 -14.58 7.49 -4.12
N TRP A 111 -14.48 6.24 -3.65
CA TRP A 111 -15.63 5.51 -3.16
C TRP A 111 -16.24 6.15 -1.90
N HIS A 112 -15.44 6.54 -0.90
CA HIS A 112 -15.95 7.25 0.29
C HIS A 112 -16.64 8.56 -0.07
N TYR A 113 -16.08 9.35 -0.99
CA TYR A 113 -16.71 10.59 -1.46
C TYR A 113 -18.06 10.34 -2.13
N ARG A 114 -18.15 9.33 -2.99
CA ARG A 114 -19.43 8.95 -3.61
C ARG A 114 -20.48 8.53 -2.58
N GLN A 115 -20.10 7.77 -1.54
CA GLN A 115 -21.03 7.39 -0.48
C GLN A 115 -21.51 8.61 0.33
N ALA A 116 -20.60 9.52 0.66
CA ALA A 116 -20.95 10.77 1.34
C ALA A 116 -21.95 11.60 0.52
N ASP A 117 -21.77 11.69 -0.79
CA ASP A 117 -22.70 12.42 -1.67
C ASP A 117 -24.05 11.70 -1.82
N GLN A 118 -24.06 10.37 -1.91
CA GLN A 118 -25.31 9.59 -1.92
C GLN A 118 -26.12 9.80 -0.63
N ALA A 119 -25.45 9.79 0.53
CA ALA A 119 -26.10 9.99 1.82
C ALA A 119 -26.70 11.40 1.98
N LYS A 120 -26.13 12.43 1.33
CA LYS A 120 -26.72 13.78 1.28
C LYS A 120 -28.05 13.83 0.53
N LEU A 121 -28.21 13.01 -0.52
CA LEU A 121 -29.43 12.99 -1.33
C LEU A 121 -30.61 12.29 -0.65
N THR A 122 -30.32 11.48 0.38
CA THR A 122 -31.34 10.73 1.12
C THR A 122 -31.84 11.44 2.38
N GLN A 123 -31.26 12.60 2.73
CA GLN A 123 -31.67 13.46 3.84
C GLN A 123 -32.61 14.56 3.36
#